data_AF-A0A955YGQ2-F1
#
_entry.id   AF-A0A955YGQ2-F1
#
_cell.length_a   1.000
_cell.length_b   1.000
_cell.length_c   1.000
_cell.angle_alpha   90.00
_cell.angle_beta   90.00
_cell.angle_gamma   90.00
#
_symmetry.space_group_name_H-M   'P 1'
#
loop_
_entity.id
_entity.type
_entity.pdbx_description
1 polymer ?
#
loop_
_entity_poly.entity_id
_entity_poly.type
_entity_poly.pdbx_seq_one_letter_code
_entity_poly.pdbx_strand_id
1 'polypeptide(L)'
;MSAFGFVRLVHVIVMAAWMGSALLAPADVRDSLARGPDAIGPLMQRLRRTARLMNAAAYATVLTGLALVALGRGWATPPRIWVGLGLTLVSIAIGHVLIRPAVGALVAAHGRAEPLGTEEQAQLSRRFAQGVRAEDLTRLGALATMLL
;
A
#
# COMPACT_ATOMS: atom_id res chain seq x y z
N MET A 1 -28.53 -13.61 -2.21
CA MET A 1 -27.05 -13.64 -2.28
C MET A 1 -26.54 -14.48 -1.11
N SER A 2 -25.68 -15.48 -1.34
CA SER A 2 -25.11 -16.28 -0.24
C SER A 2 -24.11 -15.46 0.57
N ALA A 3 -23.90 -15.81 1.85
CA ALA A 3 -22.90 -15.15 2.70
C ALA A 3 -21.50 -15.17 2.06
N PHE A 4 -21.11 -16.32 1.47
CA PHE A 4 -19.86 -16.44 0.72
C PHE A 4 -19.78 -15.46 -0.45
N GLY A 5 -20.84 -15.36 -1.27
CA GLY A 5 -20.87 -14.45 -2.42
C GLY A 5 -20.77 -12.98 -2.03
N PHE A 6 -21.43 -12.59 -0.94
CA PHE A 6 -21.35 -11.24 -0.40
C PHE A 6 -19.94 -10.91 0.10
N VAL A 7 -19.35 -11.78 0.92
CA VAL A 7 -17.97 -11.58 1.43
C VAL A 7 -16.98 -11.52 0.27
N ARG A 8 -17.17 -12.33 -0.78
CA ARG A 8 -16.32 -12.30 -1.97
C ARG A 8 -16.41 -10.96 -2.70
N LEU A 9 -17.61 -10.41 -2.86
CA LEU A 9 -17.81 -9.10 -3.48
C LEU A 9 -17.11 -8.00 -2.66
N VAL A 10 -17.31 -8.00 -1.33
CA VAL A 10 -16.65 -7.04 -0.43
C VAL A 10 -15.13 -7.19 -0.50
N HIS A 11 -14.60 -8.41 -0.51
CA HIS A 11 -13.17 -8.67 -0.62
C HIS A 11 -12.58 -8.06 -1.89
N VAL A 12 -13.23 -8.26 -3.05
CA VAL A 12 -12.77 -7.71 -4.33
C VAL A 12 -12.80 -6.17 -4.32
N ILE A 13 -13.87 -5.56 -3.78
CA ILE A 13 -13.99 -4.09 -3.70
C ILE A 13 -12.87 -3.52 -2.81
N VAL A 14 -12.66 -4.12 -1.64
CA VAL A 14 -11.64 -3.66 -0.69
C VAL A 14 -10.24 -3.86 -1.25
N MET A 15 -9.96 -4.99 -1.90
CA MET A 15 -8.69 -5.27 -2.57
C MET A 15 -8.42 -4.25 -3.69
N ALA A 16 -9.45 -3.92 -4.49
CA ALA A 16 -9.35 -2.90 -5.54
C ALA A 16 -9.05 -1.51 -4.96
N ALA A 17 -9.73 -1.12 -3.87
CA ALA A 17 -9.46 0.13 -3.17
C ALA A 17 -8.03 0.16 -2.59
N TRP A 18 -7.56 -0.94 -2.02
CA TRP A 18 -6.21 -1.06 -1.50
C TRP A 18 -5.18 -0.85 -2.61
N MET A 19 -5.36 -1.51 -3.76
CA MET A 19 -4.44 -1.44 -4.90
C MET A 19 -4.46 -0.07 -5.61
N GLY A 20 -5.63 0.58 -5.72
CA GLY A 20 -5.75 1.88 -6.40
C GLY A 20 -5.21 3.06 -5.60
N SER A 21 -5.17 2.95 -4.28
CA SER A 21 -4.91 4.10 -3.39
C SER A 21 -3.47 4.65 -3.44
N ALA A 22 -2.47 3.86 -3.84
CA ALA A 22 -1.06 4.27 -3.85
C ALA A 22 -0.50 4.65 -5.23
N LEU A 23 -1.27 4.47 -6.32
CA LEU A 23 -0.77 4.55 -7.70
C LEU A 23 -0.09 5.89 -8.03
N LEU A 24 -0.63 7.00 -7.52
CA LEU A 24 -0.14 8.35 -7.82
C LEU A 24 0.87 8.86 -6.79
N ALA A 25 1.06 8.16 -5.67
CA ALA A 25 1.88 8.65 -4.56
C ALA A 25 3.35 8.93 -4.96
N PRO A 26 4.04 8.11 -5.77
CA PRO A 26 5.42 8.40 -6.16
C PRO A 26 5.56 9.66 -7.03
N ALA A 27 4.59 9.89 -7.94
CA ALA A 27 4.57 11.10 -8.77
C ALA A 27 4.31 12.34 -7.92
N ASP A 28 3.32 12.27 -7.02
CA ASP A 28 3.00 13.33 -6.06
C ASP A 28 4.21 13.71 -5.20
N VAL A 29 4.96 12.73 -4.69
CA VAL A 29 6.17 12.96 -3.87
C VAL A 29 7.24 13.67 -4.70
N ARG A 30 7.54 13.16 -5.89
CA ARG A 30 8.56 13.76 -6.77
C ARG A 30 8.20 15.20 -7.14
N ASP A 31 6.97 15.43 -7.55
CA ASP A 31 6.52 16.74 -8.03
C ASP A 31 6.38 17.75 -6.88
N SER A 32 6.13 17.28 -5.66
CA SER A 32 6.10 18.15 -4.46
C SER A 32 7.50 18.50 -3.97
N LEU A 33 8.46 17.57 -4.05
CA LEU A 33 9.87 17.87 -3.76
C LEU A 33 10.43 18.92 -4.73
N ALA A 34 10.13 18.78 -6.03
CA ALA A 34 10.56 19.72 -7.05
C ALA A 34 9.95 21.14 -6.89
N ARG A 35 8.75 21.24 -6.32
CA ARG A 35 8.06 22.51 -6.02
C ARG A 35 8.54 23.18 -4.74
N GLY A 36 9.39 22.52 -3.96
CA GLY A 36 9.97 23.08 -2.75
C GLY A 36 9.08 22.98 -1.51
N PRO A 37 9.48 23.65 -0.41
CA PRO A 37 8.94 23.42 0.94
C PRO A 37 7.43 23.62 1.06
N ASP A 38 6.87 24.59 0.33
CA ASP A 38 5.46 24.96 0.39
C ASP A 38 4.52 23.85 -0.12
N ALA A 39 5.02 22.98 -1.00
CA ALA A 39 4.25 21.85 -1.54
C ALA A 39 4.24 20.62 -0.61
N ILE A 40 5.13 20.57 0.39
CA ILE A 40 5.31 19.39 1.27
C ILE A 40 4.19 19.28 2.30
N GLY A 41 3.69 20.39 2.84
CA GLY A 41 2.56 20.38 3.79
C GLY A 41 1.30 19.71 3.22
N PRO A 42 0.79 20.15 2.06
CA PRO A 42 -0.33 19.51 1.36
C PRO A 42 -0.05 18.05 0.99
N LEU A 43 1.18 17.72 0.54
CA LEU A 43 1.59 16.35 0.27
C LEU A 43 1.43 15.47 1.53
N MET A 44 1.91 15.92 2.68
CA MET A 44 1.84 15.15 3.94
C MET A 44 0.39 14.92 4.38
N GLN A 45 -0.52 15.84 4.10
CA GLN A 45 -1.94 15.64 4.37
C GLN A 45 -2.52 14.55 3.44
N ARG A 46 -2.20 14.59 2.15
CA ARG A 46 -2.61 13.55 1.17
C ARG A 46 -2.04 12.18 1.52
N LEU A 47 -0.75 12.09 1.83
CA LEU A 47 -0.10 10.83 2.21
C LEU A 47 -0.70 10.24 3.49
N ARG A 48 -1.03 11.07 4.49
CA ARG A 48 -1.71 10.59 5.72
C ARG A 48 -3.10 10.05 5.45
N ARG A 49 -3.89 10.73 4.62
CA ARG A 49 -5.22 10.25 4.21
C ARG A 49 -5.11 8.94 3.43
N THR A 50 -4.19 8.89 2.49
CA THR A 50 -3.91 7.71 1.67
C THR A 50 -3.47 6.53 2.53
N ALA A 51 -2.54 6.73 3.46
CA ALA A 51 -2.07 5.69 4.37
C ALA A 51 -3.20 5.14 5.27
N ARG A 52 -4.10 6.00 5.77
CA ARG A 52 -5.26 5.54 6.55
C ARG A 52 -6.20 4.68 5.71
N LEU A 53 -6.52 5.11 4.50
CA LEU A 53 -7.34 4.35 3.56
C LEU A 53 -6.68 3.01 3.21
N MET A 54 -5.39 3.03 2.87
CA MET A 54 -4.59 1.85 2.56
C MET A 54 -4.59 0.85 3.72
N ASN A 55 -4.33 1.30 4.94
CA ASN A 55 -4.28 0.43 6.11
C ASN A 55 -5.64 -0.18 6.40
N ALA A 56 -6.72 0.63 6.36
CA ALA A 56 -8.07 0.12 6.54
C ALA A 56 -8.43 -0.92 5.47
N ALA A 57 -8.09 -0.66 4.21
CA ALA A 57 -8.33 -1.58 3.11
C ALA A 57 -7.48 -2.86 3.23
N ALA A 58 -6.21 -2.77 3.64
CA ALA A 58 -5.35 -3.92 3.87
C ALA A 58 -5.93 -4.84 4.96
N TYR A 59 -6.32 -4.29 6.12
CA TYR A 59 -6.93 -5.08 7.20
C TYR A 59 -8.26 -5.70 6.77
N ALA A 60 -9.11 -4.94 6.08
CA ALA A 60 -10.38 -5.46 5.58
C ALA A 60 -10.16 -6.56 4.52
N THR A 61 -9.12 -6.46 3.68
CA THR A 61 -8.73 -7.50 2.71
C THR A 61 -8.34 -8.78 3.43
N VAL A 62 -7.48 -8.70 4.44
CA VAL A 62 -7.07 -9.86 5.24
C VAL A 62 -8.27 -10.50 5.94
N LEU A 63 -9.10 -9.70 6.63
CA LEU A 63 -10.28 -10.19 7.35
C LEU A 63 -11.28 -10.88 6.41
N THR A 64 -11.60 -10.26 5.29
CA THR A 64 -12.51 -10.85 4.30
C THR A 64 -11.91 -12.08 3.62
N GLY A 65 -10.60 -12.11 3.38
CA GLY A 65 -9.90 -13.29 2.85
C GLY A 65 -9.96 -14.48 3.80
N LEU A 66 -9.71 -14.25 5.10
CA LEU A 66 -9.86 -15.28 6.13
C LEU A 66 -11.32 -15.75 6.26
N ALA A 67 -12.28 -14.84 6.18
CA ALA A 67 -13.70 -15.19 6.17
C ALA A 67 -14.08 -16.07 4.97
N LEU A 68 -13.51 -15.83 3.78
CA LEU A 68 -13.71 -16.69 2.61
C LEU A 68 -13.13 -18.09 2.81
N VAL A 69 -11.97 -18.20 3.44
CA VAL A 69 -11.38 -19.50 3.80
C VAL A 69 -12.29 -20.25 4.76
N ALA A 70 -12.77 -19.59 5.81
CA ALA A 70 -13.64 -20.19 6.82
C ALA A 70 -15.01 -20.61 6.28
N LEU A 71 -15.65 -19.78 5.44
CA LEU A 71 -16.96 -20.06 4.83
C LEU A 71 -16.87 -21.03 3.64
N GLY A 72 -15.67 -21.20 3.07
CA GLY A 72 -15.41 -22.07 1.92
C GLY A 72 -15.06 -23.49 2.36
N ARG A 73 -13.83 -23.91 2.04
CA ARG A 73 -13.34 -25.28 2.32
C ARG A 73 -12.50 -25.37 3.60
N GLY A 74 -12.38 -24.30 4.37
CA GLY A 74 -11.52 -24.25 5.56
C GLY A 74 -10.07 -24.60 5.20
N TRP A 75 -9.50 -25.57 5.91
CA TRP A 75 -8.13 -26.05 5.68
C TRP A 75 -7.92 -26.77 4.34
N ALA A 76 -8.98 -27.29 3.71
CA ALA A 76 -8.90 -27.87 2.37
C ALA A 76 -8.90 -26.80 1.25
N THR A 77 -8.66 -25.53 1.60
CA THR A 77 -8.49 -24.44 0.64
C THR A 77 -7.24 -24.66 -0.21
N PRO A 78 -7.31 -24.44 -1.55
CA PRO A 78 -6.16 -24.62 -2.43
C PRO A 78 -4.90 -23.86 -1.97
N PRO A 79 -3.70 -24.46 -2.08
CA PRO A 79 -2.45 -23.84 -1.63
C PRO A 79 -2.19 -22.43 -2.16
N ARG A 80 -2.62 -22.14 -3.39
CA ARG A 80 -2.49 -20.80 -4.00
C ARG A 80 -3.14 -19.68 -3.18
N ILE A 81 -4.24 -19.95 -2.47
CA ILE A 81 -4.92 -18.94 -1.64
C ILE A 81 -4.07 -18.61 -0.41
N TRP A 82 -3.39 -19.60 0.17
CA TRP A 82 -2.43 -19.38 1.25
C TRP A 82 -1.21 -18.60 0.78
N VAL A 83 -0.73 -18.86 -0.45
CA VAL A 83 0.31 -18.04 -1.08
C VAL A 83 -0.17 -16.59 -1.26
N GLY A 84 -1.42 -16.38 -1.71
CA GLY A 84 -2.02 -15.05 -1.82
C GLY A 84 -2.11 -14.30 -0.49
N LEU A 85 -2.47 -14.99 0.59
CA LEU A 85 -2.44 -14.45 1.95
C LEU A 85 -1.00 -14.09 2.36
N GLY A 86 -0.02 -14.97 2.08
CA GLY A 86 1.39 -14.69 2.34
C GLY A 86 1.88 -13.43 1.63
N LEU A 87 1.58 -13.27 0.33
CA LEU A 87 1.92 -12.08 -0.45
C LEU A 87 1.24 -10.82 0.08
N THR A 88 0.00 -10.93 0.56
CA THR A 88 -0.73 -9.85 1.23
C THR A 88 0.00 -9.38 2.49
N LEU A 89 0.46 -10.31 3.32
CA LEU A 89 1.22 -9.99 4.54
C LEU A 89 2.59 -9.38 4.21
N VAL A 90 3.27 -9.88 3.18
CA VAL A 90 4.54 -9.29 2.70
C VAL A 90 4.33 -7.86 2.21
N SER A 91 3.24 -7.59 1.49
CA SER A 91 2.89 -6.24 1.04
C SER A 91 2.72 -5.28 2.24
N ILE A 92 1.99 -5.69 3.27
CA ILE A 92 1.84 -4.90 4.51
C ILE A 92 3.20 -4.65 5.19
N ALA A 93 4.07 -5.66 5.22
CA ALA A 93 5.41 -5.55 5.78
C ALA A 93 6.27 -4.55 4.97
N ILE A 94 6.20 -4.56 3.65
CA ILE A 94 6.87 -3.58 2.78
C ILE A 94 6.41 -2.15 3.12
N GLY A 95 5.11 -1.93 3.30
CA GLY A 95 4.58 -0.64 3.72
C GLY A 95 5.18 -0.15 5.03
N HIS A 96 5.37 -1.04 6.01
CA HIS A 96 5.99 -0.71 7.30
C HIS A 96 7.50 -0.51 7.25
N VAL A 97 8.22 -1.31 6.48
CA VAL A 97 9.69 -1.37 6.51
C VAL A 97 10.34 -0.45 5.47
N LEU A 98 9.72 -0.24 4.31
CA LEU A 98 10.29 0.56 3.23
C LEU A 98 9.62 1.93 3.08
N ILE A 99 8.29 1.96 3.07
CA ILE A 99 7.54 3.19 2.76
C ILE A 99 7.47 4.12 3.98
N ARG A 100 7.12 3.59 5.15
CA ARG A 100 6.97 4.39 6.37
C ARG A 100 8.25 5.13 6.78
N PRO A 101 9.46 4.55 6.72
CA PRO A 101 10.70 5.29 6.98
C PRO A 101 10.97 6.38 5.95
N ALA A 102 10.67 6.13 4.66
CA ALA A 102 10.81 7.15 3.62
C ALA A 102 9.86 8.35 3.84
N VAL A 103 8.63 8.10 4.29
CA VAL A 103 7.70 9.17 4.71
C VAL A 103 8.24 9.89 5.95
N GLY A 104 8.77 9.16 6.93
CA GLY A 104 9.42 9.77 8.10
C GLY A 104 10.58 10.69 7.73
N ALA A 105 11.40 10.30 6.76
CA ALA A 105 12.48 11.12 6.23
C ALA A 105 11.96 12.37 5.49
N LEU A 106 10.85 12.26 4.75
CA LEU A 106 10.18 13.43 4.14
C LEU A 106 9.69 14.42 5.20
N VAL A 107 9.11 13.93 6.30
CA VAL A 107 8.65 14.76 7.41
C VAL A 107 9.83 15.42 8.12
N ALA A 108 10.90 14.67 8.39
CA ALA A 108 12.09 15.20 9.03
C ALA A 108 12.77 16.28 8.16
N ALA A 109 12.81 16.08 6.84
CA ALA A 109 13.34 17.05 5.90
C ALA A 109 12.54 18.36 5.87
N HIS A 110 11.20 18.28 5.98
CA HIS A 110 10.35 19.47 6.05
C HIS A 110 10.59 20.33 7.30
N GLY A 111 10.99 19.71 8.41
CA GLY A 111 11.30 20.41 9.66
C GLY A 111 12.68 21.07 9.70
N ARG A 112 13.50 20.97 8.63
CA ARG A 112 14.84 21.56 8.57
C ARG A 112 14.77 23.04 8.18
N ALA A 113 15.69 23.83 8.73
CA ALA A 113 15.83 25.24 8.38
C ALA A 113 16.37 25.45 6.96
N GLU A 114 17.22 24.53 6.48
CA GLU A 114 17.74 24.54 5.12
C GLU A 114 17.01 23.53 4.22
N PRO A 115 16.70 23.91 2.97
CA PRO A 115 16.10 22.99 2.01
C PRO A 115 17.08 21.86 1.65
N LEU A 116 16.53 20.65 1.43
CA LEU A 116 17.32 19.51 0.97
C LEU A 116 18.03 19.83 -0.35
N GLY A 117 19.28 19.39 -0.48
CA GLY A 117 19.99 19.42 -1.75
C GLY A 117 19.31 18.55 -2.82
N THR A 118 19.51 18.89 -4.10
CA THR A 118 18.88 18.19 -5.24
C THR A 118 19.14 16.68 -5.24
N GLU A 119 20.35 16.26 -4.85
CA GLU A 119 20.71 14.84 -4.76
C GLU A 119 19.97 14.11 -3.65
N GLU A 120 19.81 14.73 -2.47
CA GLU A 120 19.08 14.17 -1.34
C GLU A 120 17.59 14.02 -1.68
N GLN A 121 17.00 15.01 -2.33
CA GLN A 121 15.61 14.95 -2.82
C GLN A 121 15.42 13.78 -3.80
N ALA A 122 16.34 13.63 -4.77
CA ALA A 122 16.30 12.56 -5.74
C ALA A 122 16.49 11.17 -5.10
N GLN A 123 17.34 11.05 -4.08
CA GLN A 123 17.53 9.79 -3.35
C GLN A 123 16.27 9.41 -2.55
N LEU A 124 15.66 10.37 -1.87
CA LEU A 124 14.46 10.16 -1.07
C LEU A 124 13.26 9.77 -1.93
N SER A 125 13.05 10.47 -3.05
CA SER A 125 12.02 10.15 -4.04
C SER A 125 12.22 8.72 -4.61
N ARG A 126 13.46 8.34 -4.94
CA ARG A 126 13.78 7.00 -5.45
C ARG A 126 13.47 5.91 -4.43
N ARG A 127 13.87 6.08 -3.16
CA ARG A 127 13.58 5.12 -2.09
C ARG A 127 12.08 4.92 -1.88
N PHE A 128 11.32 6.02 -1.83
CA PHE A 128 9.86 5.96 -1.73
C PHE A 128 9.24 5.22 -2.91
N ALA A 129 9.64 5.57 -4.14
CA ALA A 129 9.14 4.92 -5.35
C ALA A 129 9.48 3.42 -5.42
N GLN A 130 10.68 3.02 -4.98
CA GLN A 130 11.07 1.62 -4.90
C GLN A 130 10.20 0.84 -3.89
N GLY A 131 9.93 1.41 -2.72
CA GLY A 131 9.05 0.83 -1.72
C GLY A 131 7.63 0.60 -2.26
N VAL A 132 7.04 1.62 -2.89
CA VAL A 132 5.71 1.53 -3.51
C VAL A 132 5.67 0.47 -4.63
N ARG A 133 6.68 0.44 -5.52
CA ARG A 133 6.73 -0.57 -6.59
C ARG A 133 6.83 -2.00 -6.05
N ALA A 134 7.65 -2.23 -5.02
CA ALA A 134 7.74 -3.55 -4.39
C ALA A 134 6.41 -3.96 -3.75
N GLU A 135 5.73 -3.01 -3.10
CA GLU A 135 4.41 -3.23 -2.53
C GLU A 135 3.36 -3.56 -3.61
N ASP A 136 3.36 -2.84 -4.74
CA ASP A 136 2.42 -3.08 -5.83
C ASP A 136 2.65 -4.41 -6.53
N LEU A 137 3.92 -4.79 -6.76
CA LEU A 137 4.25 -6.11 -7.32
C LEU A 137 3.74 -7.26 -6.43
N THR A 138 3.87 -7.12 -5.10
CA THR A 138 3.36 -8.14 -4.18
C THR A 138 1.82 -8.18 -4.14
N ARG A 139 1.14 -7.04 -4.24
CA ARG A 139 -0.33 -6.98 -4.39
C ARG A 139 -0.82 -7.62 -5.68
N LEU A 140 -0.15 -7.34 -6.80
CA LEU A 140 -0.47 -7.94 -8.09
C LEU A 140 -0.28 -9.46 -8.06
N GLY A 141 0.79 -9.93 -7.42
CA GLY A 141 1.00 -11.36 -7.16
C GLY A 141 -0.13 -11.95 -6.32
N ALA A 142 -0.53 -11.30 -5.23
CA ALA A 142 -1.66 -11.73 -4.40
C ALA A 142 -2.97 -11.81 -5.21
N LEU A 143 -3.26 -10.81 -6.03
CA LEU A 143 -4.43 -10.81 -6.90
C LEU A 143 -4.38 -11.96 -7.91
N ALA A 144 -3.23 -12.20 -8.55
CA ALA A 144 -3.06 -13.27 -9.52
C ALA A 144 -3.36 -14.65 -8.90
N THR A 145 -2.98 -14.88 -7.65
CA THR A 145 -3.27 -16.16 -6.96
C THR A 145 -4.77 -16.42 -6.72
N MET A 146 -5.61 -15.37 -6.76
CA MET A 146 -7.07 -15.52 -6.66
C MET A 146 -7.74 -15.76 -8.02
N LEU A 147 -7.13 -15.31 -9.12
CA LEU A 147 -7.70 -15.39 -10.47
C LEU A 147 -7.35 -16.70 -11.20
N LEU A 148 -6.24 -17.34 -10.82
CA LEU A 148 -5.75 -18.63 -11.34
C LEU A 148 -6.25 -19.80 -10.49
#